data_AF-A0A965PTI5-F1
#
_entry.id   AF-A0A965PTI5-F1
#
_cell.length_a   1.000
_cell.length_b   1.000
_cell.length_c   1.000
_cell.angle_alpha   90.00
_cell.angle_beta   90.00
_cell.angle_gamma   90.00
#
_symmetry.space_group_name_H-M   'P 1'
#
loop_
_entity.id
_entity.type
_entity.pdbx_description
1 polymer ?
#
loop_
_entity_poly.entity_id
_entity_poly.type
_entity_poly.pdbx_seq_one_letter_code
_entity_poly.pdbx_strand_id
1 'polypeptide(L)'
;MEQIVADVTQGEIMSVRSPKMKQWVMNRVGSEALALMASHKDGEKKYSIDKTVRSNLLAMDNPEQVPPDVAEVIQCADDLWASSVAKFSRLAALADDEDHRVRGAFVFAGGSATGRASSYGAQVHNFTRKCADDPEAVRTAMVRGHKIVPTYGRRVTDVLKGMLRPALTPAPEHVLIVADWAAIEARMNPWLSAHATSEAKLDLFRTGADIYKHNASRTFNVLVDAIDKEQRQIGKVQELACGYGGGVGAFASMGRIYGVNLPEADARRMVDAWRRANPWAVHYWQALESAYTRAMRNPKSEFKAGRVTYYFDGQHLWYALPSGRILCYPYARMDADGVSYAKAAWKPAQDA
;
A
#
# COMPACT_ATOMS: atom_id res chain seq x y z
N MET A 1 -18.93 10.95 -18.31
CA MET A 1 -17.90 11.65 -17.52
C MET A 1 -17.49 12.96 -18.17
N GLU A 2 -17.08 12.98 -19.43
CA GLU A 2 -16.69 14.25 -20.09
C GLU A 2 -17.84 15.26 -20.17
N GLN A 3 -19.07 14.81 -20.44
CA GLN A 3 -20.25 15.66 -20.36
C GLN A 3 -20.45 16.25 -18.95
N ILE A 4 -20.33 15.43 -17.90
CA ILE A 4 -20.45 15.88 -16.50
C ILE A 4 -19.40 16.94 -16.19
N VAL A 5 -18.15 16.75 -16.64
CA VAL A 5 -17.07 17.71 -16.42
C VAL A 5 -17.35 19.02 -17.16
N ALA A 6 -17.82 18.96 -18.41
CA ALA A 6 -18.20 20.15 -19.17
C ALA A 6 -19.36 20.89 -18.50
N ASP A 7 -20.39 20.17 -18.03
CA ASP A 7 -21.56 20.76 -17.38
C ASP A 7 -21.21 21.39 -16.02
N VAL A 8 -20.48 20.67 -15.17
CA VAL A 8 -20.08 21.13 -13.83
C VAL A 8 -19.11 22.31 -13.91
N THR A 9 -18.21 22.32 -14.88
CA THR A 9 -17.25 23.42 -15.07
C THR A 9 -17.78 24.53 -15.99
N GLN A 10 -19.04 24.46 -16.44
CA GLN A 10 -19.65 25.40 -17.39
C GLN A 10 -18.79 25.62 -18.65
N GLY A 11 -18.12 24.57 -19.12
CA GLY A 11 -17.26 24.59 -20.31
C GLY A 11 -15.83 25.12 -20.08
N GLU A 12 -15.45 25.54 -18.86
CA GLU A 12 -14.06 25.93 -18.58
C GLU A 12 -13.08 24.77 -18.79
N ILE A 13 -13.54 23.54 -18.54
CA ILE A 13 -12.80 22.31 -18.80
C ILE A 13 -13.71 21.28 -19.48
N MET A 14 -13.26 20.77 -20.62
CA MET A 14 -14.01 19.72 -21.35
C MET A 14 -13.66 18.30 -20.88
N SER A 15 -12.50 18.12 -20.24
CA SER A 15 -12.03 16.81 -19.79
C SER A 15 -11.06 16.94 -18.63
N VAL A 16 -11.13 16.01 -17.67
CA VAL A 16 -10.17 15.87 -16.56
C VAL A 16 -8.74 15.54 -17.02
N ARG A 17 -8.54 15.18 -18.30
CA ARG A 17 -7.20 15.07 -18.91
C ARG A 17 -6.60 16.44 -19.29
N SER A 18 -7.39 17.51 -19.23
CA SER A 18 -6.94 18.85 -19.57
C SER A 18 -5.81 19.30 -18.64
N PRO A 19 -4.71 19.86 -19.19
CA PRO A 19 -3.67 20.51 -18.39
C PRO A 19 -4.22 21.62 -17.48
N LYS A 20 -5.37 22.20 -17.85
CA LYS A 20 -6.05 23.27 -17.09
C LYS A 20 -6.74 22.76 -15.82
N MET A 21 -6.98 21.45 -15.68
CA MET A 21 -7.68 20.88 -14.52
C MET A 21 -7.03 21.28 -13.21
N LYS A 22 -5.71 21.18 -13.13
CA LYS A 22 -4.97 21.54 -11.92
C LYS A 22 -5.19 23.00 -11.52
N GLN A 23 -5.09 23.91 -12.49
CA GLN A 23 -5.26 25.34 -12.24
C GLN A 23 -6.70 25.68 -11.85
N TRP A 24 -7.67 25.05 -12.50
CA TRP A 24 -9.09 25.26 -12.20
C TRP A 24 -9.46 24.84 -10.78
N VAL A 25 -8.95 23.69 -10.31
CA VAL A 25 -9.11 23.25 -8.93
C VAL A 25 -8.43 24.23 -7.97
N MET A 26 -7.18 24.63 -8.24
CA MET A 26 -6.43 25.57 -7.39
C MET A 26 -7.15 26.90 -7.20
N ASN A 27 -7.85 27.40 -8.22
CA ASN A 27 -8.54 28.68 -8.16
C ASN A 27 -9.83 28.65 -7.31
N ARG A 28 -10.30 27.46 -6.94
CA ARG A 28 -11.63 27.24 -6.33
C ARG A 28 -11.58 26.52 -4.98
N VAL A 29 -10.43 26.00 -4.59
CA VAL A 29 -10.24 25.41 -3.27
C VAL A 29 -9.88 26.47 -2.23
N GLY A 30 -10.27 26.24 -0.98
CA GLY A 30 -9.88 27.06 0.16
C GLY A 30 -8.39 26.93 0.52
N SER A 31 -7.92 27.76 1.46
CA SER A 31 -6.51 27.85 1.83
C SER A 31 -5.92 26.56 2.39
N GLU A 32 -6.71 25.78 3.14
CA GLU A 32 -6.27 24.50 3.72
C GLU A 32 -6.16 23.42 2.64
N ALA A 33 -7.16 23.34 1.77
CA ALA A 33 -7.14 22.45 0.61
C ALA A 33 -5.99 22.79 -0.35
N LEU A 34 -5.73 24.07 -0.58
CA LEU A 34 -4.59 24.53 -1.38
C LEU A 34 -3.24 24.15 -0.75
N ALA A 35 -3.14 24.15 0.58
CA ALA A 35 -1.96 23.69 1.29
C ALA A 35 -1.72 22.19 1.08
N LEU A 36 -2.77 21.37 1.02
CA LEU A 36 -2.66 19.93 0.71
C LEU A 36 -2.22 19.65 -0.73
N MET A 37 -2.50 20.57 -1.66
CA MET A 37 -2.01 20.48 -3.04
C MET A 37 -0.54 20.88 -3.17
N ALA A 38 -0.01 21.62 -2.20
CA ALA A 38 1.36 22.12 -2.25
C ALA A 38 2.38 21.04 -1.83
N SER A 39 3.46 20.95 -2.59
CA SER A 39 4.64 20.15 -2.27
C SER A 39 5.88 21.03 -2.42
N HIS A 40 6.85 20.85 -1.53
CA HIS A 40 8.14 21.52 -1.64
C HIS A 40 9.10 20.57 -2.33
N LYS A 41 9.56 20.95 -3.52
CA LYS A 41 10.55 20.19 -4.28
C LYS A 41 11.66 21.14 -4.70
N ASP A 42 12.88 20.85 -4.27
CA ASP A 42 14.08 21.67 -4.57
C ASP A 42 13.98 23.12 -4.08
N GLY A 43 13.31 23.36 -2.94
CA GLY A 43 13.12 24.71 -2.37
C GLY A 43 11.98 25.52 -3.02
N GLU A 44 11.37 25.02 -4.10
CA GLU A 44 10.25 25.67 -4.77
C GLU A 44 8.90 25.05 -4.35
N LYS A 45 7.90 25.92 -4.12
CA LYS A 45 6.52 25.50 -3.86
C LYS A 45 5.85 25.11 -5.17
N LYS A 46 5.55 23.83 -5.35
CA LYS A 46 4.89 23.27 -6.54
C LYS A 46 3.56 22.64 -6.16
N TYR A 47 2.53 22.90 -6.96
CA TYR A 47 1.20 22.31 -6.77
C TYR A 47 1.05 21.02 -7.59
N SER A 48 0.54 19.99 -6.94
CA SER A 48 0.22 18.68 -7.51
C SER A 48 -1.29 18.44 -7.44
N ILE A 49 -1.80 17.59 -8.34
CA ILE A 49 -3.15 17.02 -8.25
C ILE A 49 -3.07 15.50 -8.49
N ASP A 50 -2.00 14.88 -7.98
CA ASP A 50 -1.82 13.45 -8.03
C ASP A 50 -2.87 12.69 -7.19
N LYS A 51 -2.82 11.37 -7.25
CA LYS A 51 -3.78 10.49 -6.56
C LYS A 51 -3.86 10.78 -5.05
N THR A 52 -2.74 11.07 -4.40
CA THR A 52 -2.71 11.35 -2.97
C THR A 52 -3.42 12.66 -2.68
N VAL A 53 -3.09 13.71 -3.43
CA VAL A 53 -3.72 15.01 -3.28
C VAL A 53 -5.23 14.92 -3.49
N ARG A 54 -5.67 14.25 -4.57
CA ARG A 54 -7.11 14.09 -4.85
C ARG A 54 -7.82 13.32 -3.75
N SER A 55 -7.23 12.23 -3.25
CA SER A 55 -7.79 11.47 -2.12
C SER A 55 -7.90 12.33 -0.84
N ASN A 56 -6.93 13.19 -0.57
CA ASN A 56 -6.98 14.10 0.57
C ASN A 56 -8.06 15.16 0.41
N LEU A 57 -8.16 15.79 -0.77
CA LEU A 57 -9.20 16.79 -1.07
C LEU A 57 -10.60 16.18 -0.95
N LEU A 58 -10.82 14.98 -1.49
CA LEU A 58 -12.12 14.28 -1.38
C LEU A 58 -12.44 13.82 0.05
N ALA A 59 -11.43 13.71 0.93
CA ALA A 59 -11.63 13.38 2.34
C ALA A 59 -11.91 14.62 3.20
N MET A 60 -11.79 15.83 2.66
CA MET A 60 -12.18 17.04 3.37
C MET A 60 -13.70 17.18 3.34
N ASP A 61 -14.34 16.97 4.48
CA ASP A 61 -15.79 17.21 4.65
C ASP A 61 -16.05 18.68 5.00
N ASN A 62 -15.49 19.60 4.19
CA ASN A 62 -15.70 21.04 4.33
C ASN A 62 -15.94 21.68 2.95
N PRO A 63 -17.21 22.04 2.64
CA PRO A 63 -17.58 22.68 1.37
C PRO A 63 -16.89 24.02 1.10
N GLU A 64 -16.43 24.74 2.13
CA GLU A 64 -15.67 25.99 1.97
C GLU A 64 -14.24 25.73 1.49
N GLN A 65 -13.69 24.56 1.80
CA GLN A 65 -12.35 24.15 1.38
C GLN A 65 -12.39 23.43 0.04
N VAL A 66 -13.38 22.56 -0.16
CA VAL A 66 -13.58 21.82 -1.40
C VAL A 66 -15.05 21.96 -1.82
N PRO A 67 -15.37 22.95 -2.67
CA PRO A 67 -16.72 23.13 -3.18
C PRO A 67 -17.27 21.87 -3.87
N PRO A 68 -18.60 21.62 -3.83
CA PRO A 68 -19.18 20.37 -4.36
C PRO A 68 -18.89 20.11 -5.84
N ASP A 69 -18.85 21.16 -6.66
CA ASP A 69 -18.47 21.12 -8.08
C ASP A 69 -16.99 20.71 -8.24
N VAL A 70 -16.10 21.26 -7.41
CA VAL A 70 -14.69 20.89 -7.38
C VAL A 70 -14.52 19.43 -6.96
N ALA A 71 -15.22 18.99 -5.92
CA ALA A 71 -15.22 17.60 -5.48
C ALA A 71 -15.68 16.66 -6.61
N GLU A 72 -16.74 17.02 -7.35
CA GLU A 72 -17.25 16.21 -8.45
C GLU A 72 -16.24 16.09 -9.60
N VAL A 73 -15.56 17.18 -9.97
CA VAL A 73 -14.51 17.16 -11.00
C VAL A 73 -13.31 16.32 -10.57
N ILE A 74 -12.87 16.45 -9.32
CA ILE A 74 -11.78 15.64 -8.76
C ILE A 74 -12.17 14.15 -8.78
N GLN A 75 -13.40 13.84 -8.40
CA GLN A 75 -13.90 12.48 -8.38
C GLN A 75 -14.06 11.89 -9.79
N CYS A 76 -14.51 12.67 -10.78
CA CYS A 76 -14.51 12.27 -12.19
C CYS A 76 -13.09 11.92 -12.70
N ALA A 77 -12.07 12.65 -12.24
CA ALA A 77 -10.68 12.36 -12.56
C ALA A 77 -10.21 11.04 -11.95
N ASP A 78 -10.56 10.79 -10.68
CA ASP A 78 -10.27 9.54 -10.00
C ASP A 78 -10.97 8.34 -10.65
N ASP A 79 -12.20 8.53 -11.14
CA ASP A 79 -12.96 7.52 -11.87
C ASP A 79 -12.36 7.22 -13.24
N LEU A 80 -12.00 8.25 -14.01
CA LEU A 80 -11.41 8.07 -15.33
C LEU A 80 -10.03 7.42 -15.26
N TRP A 81 -9.24 7.76 -14.24
CA TRP A 81 -7.91 7.20 -14.03
C TRP A 81 -7.93 5.89 -13.21
N ALA A 82 -9.10 5.38 -12.85
CA ALA A 82 -9.23 4.10 -12.16
C ALA A 82 -8.76 2.95 -13.07
N SER A 83 -7.80 2.16 -12.60
CA SER A 83 -7.28 1.01 -13.34
C SER A 83 -8.24 -0.19 -13.37
N SER A 84 -9.40 -0.13 -12.71
CA SER A 84 -10.33 -1.27 -12.63
C SER A 84 -10.85 -1.68 -14.01
N VAL A 85 -11.27 -0.74 -14.84
CA VAL A 85 -11.78 -1.03 -16.20
C VAL A 85 -10.70 -1.70 -17.05
N ALA A 86 -9.49 -1.12 -17.09
CA ALA A 86 -8.37 -1.67 -17.84
C ALA A 86 -7.99 -3.10 -17.40
N LYS A 87 -8.17 -3.42 -16.11
CA LYS A 87 -7.93 -4.77 -15.58
C LYS A 87 -8.94 -5.79 -16.11
N PHE A 88 -10.22 -5.45 -16.25
CA PHE A 88 -11.20 -6.35 -16.85
C PHE A 88 -10.89 -6.60 -18.33
N SER A 89 -10.59 -5.56 -19.10
CA SER A 89 -10.16 -5.72 -20.49
C SER A 89 -8.91 -6.58 -20.61
N ARG A 90 -7.94 -6.40 -19.69
CA ARG A 90 -6.72 -7.22 -19.67
C ARG A 90 -6.98 -8.66 -19.27
N LEU A 91 -7.90 -8.93 -18.33
CA LEU A 91 -8.31 -10.28 -17.97
C LEU A 91 -8.98 -10.98 -19.16
N ALA A 92 -9.91 -10.31 -19.84
CA ALA A 92 -10.57 -10.88 -21.02
C ALA A 92 -9.56 -11.19 -22.14
N ALA A 93 -8.61 -10.29 -22.39
CA ALA A 93 -7.56 -10.49 -23.41
C ALA A 93 -6.50 -11.55 -23.02
N LEU A 94 -6.41 -11.93 -21.75
CA LEU A 94 -5.50 -12.98 -21.27
C LEU A 94 -6.19 -14.33 -21.05
N ALA A 95 -7.52 -14.34 -21.08
CA ALA A 95 -8.29 -15.56 -20.97
C ALA A 95 -8.14 -16.32 -22.29
N ASP A 96 -7.89 -17.62 -22.17
CA ASP A 96 -7.88 -18.52 -23.31
C ASP A 96 -9.28 -18.60 -23.96
N ASP A 97 -9.34 -18.63 -25.28
CA ASP A 97 -10.63 -18.64 -26.00
C ASP A 97 -11.35 -19.99 -25.86
N GLU A 98 -10.64 -21.09 -25.61
CA GLU A 98 -11.23 -22.43 -25.50
C GLU A 98 -11.69 -22.73 -24.08
N ASP A 99 -10.88 -22.42 -23.07
CA ASP A 99 -11.16 -22.78 -21.67
C ASP A 99 -11.37 -21.62 -20.71
N HIS A 100 -11.25 -20.39 -21.21
CA HIS A 100 -11.51 -19.14 -20.47
C HIS A 100 -10.65 -18.98 -19.20
N ARG A 101 -9.48 -19.64 -19.14
CA ARG A 101 -8.55 -19.50 -18.02
C ARG A 101 -7.43 -18.51 -18.32
N VAL A 102 -7.09 -17.73 -17.30
CA VAL A 102 -5.93 -16.83 -17.33
C VAL A 102 -4.69 -17.59 -16.88
N ARG A 103 -3.68 -17.68 -17.75
CA ARG A 103 -2.38 -18.32 -17.48
C ARG A 103 -1.27 -17.27 -17.38
N GLY A 104 -0.18 -17.60 -16.69
CA GLY A 104 0.99 -16.70 -16.60
C GLY A 104 0.78 -15.44 -15.75
N ALA A 105 -0.23 -15.42 -14.87
CA ALA A 105 -0.53 -14.24 -14.04
C ALA A 105 0.54 -13.91 -12.99
N PHE A 106 1.41 -14.86 -12.65
CA PHE A 106 2.45 -14.73 -11.63
C PHE A 106 3.84 -14.98 -12.21
N VAL A 107 4.80 -14.20 -11.75
CA VAL A 107 6.22 -14.34 -12.08
C VAL A 107 6.96 -14.76 -10.83
N PHE A 108 7.52 -15.95 -10.84
CA PHE A 108 8.37 -16.44 -9.76
C PHE A 108 9.58 -15.51 -9.59
N ALA A 109 9.88 -15.13 -8.34
CA ALA A 109 10.96 -14.21 -8.00
C ALA A 109 10.95 -12.86 -8.76
N GLY A 110 9.82 -12.45 -9.34
CA GLY A 110 9.72 -11.19 -10.09
C GLY A 110 9.86 -9.93 -9.21
N GLY A 111 9.70 -10.06 -7.89
CA GLY A 111 10.14 -9.06 -6.91
C GLY A 111 11.64 -9.20 -6.65
N SER A 112 12.46 -8.88 -7.65
CA SER A 112 13.89 -9.20 -7.73
C SER A 112 14.73 -8.86 -6.49
N ALA A 113 14.42 -7.76 -5.80
CA ALA A 113 15.12 -7.37 -4.57
C ALA A 113 14.81 -8.25 -3.35
N THR A 114 13.66 -8.93 -3.32
CA THR A 114 13.18 -9.71 -2.15
C THR A 114 12.96 -11.19 -2.45
N GLY A 115 12.97 -11.58 -3.73
CA GLY A 115 12.64 -12.93 -4.18
C GLY A 115 11.16 -13.30 -3.99
N ARG A 116 10.26 -12.32 -3.80
CA ARG A 116 8.82 -12.56 -3.81
C ARG A 116 8.32 -12.80 -5.24
N ALA A 117 7.25 -13.59 -5.37
CA ALA A 117 6.50 -13.62 -6.61
C ALA A 117 5.95 -12.22 -6.91
N SER A 118 5.98 -11.81 -8.17
CA SER A 118 5.24 -10.65 -8.65
C SER A 118 4.08 -11.12 -9.53
N SER A 119 3.27 -10.18 -10.00
CA SER A 119 2.19 -10.48 -10.96
C SER A 119 2.39 -9.71 -12.24
N TYR A 120 2.09 -10.37 -13.35
CA TYR A 120 2.09 -9.81 -14.70
C TYR A 120 0.66 -9.77 -15.26
N GLY A 121 0.48 -9.14 -16.43
CA GLY A 121 -0.81 -9.07 -17.08
C GLY A 121 -1.85 -8.29 -16.28
N ALA A 122 -2.83 -9.00 -15.70
CA ALA A 122 -3.89 -8.40 -14.87
C ALA A 122 -3.36 -7.77 -13.56
N GLN A 123 -2.11 -8.04 -13.18
CA GLN A 123 -1.49 -7.53 -11.95
C GLN A 123 -2.35 -7.78 -10.70
N VAL A 124 -2.64 -9.06 -10.44
CA VAL A 124 -3.58 -9.48 -9.38
C VAL A 124 -3.18 -9.01 -7.96
N HIS A 125 -1.90 -8.74 -7.70
CA HIS A 125 -1.45 -8.12 -6.44
C HIS A 125 -2.00 -6.70 -6.22
N ASN A 126 -2.37 -6.01 -7.30
CA ASN A 126 -2.94 -4.65 -7.29
C ASN A 126 -4.48 -4.64 -7.24
N PHE A 127 -5.12 -5.79 -7.02
CA PHE A 127 -6.58 -5.86 -6.87
C PHE A 127 -7.00 -5.30 -5.50
N THR A 128 -8.09 -4.54 -5.48
CA THR A 128 -8.63 -3.95 -4.26
C THR A 128 -9.02 -5.04 -3.26
N ARG A 129 -8.78 -4.82 -1.97
CA ARG A 129 -9.15 -5.77 -0.91
C ARG A 129 -10.66 -5.92 -0.73
N LYS A 130 -11.41 -4.83 -0.85
CA LYS A 130 -12.86 -4.82 -0.77
C LYS A 130 -13.46 -5.50 -2.01
N CYS A 131 -14.39 -6.44 -1.79
CA CYS A 131 -15.21 -7.04 -2.82
C CYS A 131 -16.65 -6.47 -2.75
N ALA A 132 -17.44 -6.69 -3.79
CA ALA A 132 -18.89 -6.45 -3.74
C ALA A 132 -19.55 -7.35 -2.67
N ASP A 133 -20.62 -6.84 -2.03
CA ASP A 133 -21.33 -7.57 -0.98
C ASP A 133 -22.10 -8.78 -1.54
N ASP A 134 -22.70 -8.63 -2.72
CA ASP A 134 -23.30 -9.72 -3.50
C ASP A 134 -22.75 -9.70 -4.94
N PRO A 135 -21.61 -10.36 -5.19
CA PRO A 135 -21.00 -10.36 -6.51
C PRO A 135 -21.87 -11.00 -7.59
N GLU A 136 -22.73 -11.96 -7.23
CA GLU A 136 -23.52 -12.69 -8.22
C GLU A 136 -24.72 -11.86 -8.70
N ALA A 137 -25.38 -11.15 -7.79
CA ALA A 137 -26.41 -10.19 -8.15
C ALA A 137 -25.86 -9.03 -9.00
N VAL A 138 -24.67 -8.52 -8.65
CA VAL A 138 -23.97 -7.50 -9.46
C VAL A 138 -23.69 -8.03 -10.86
N ARG A 139 -23.12 -9.24 -10.99
CA ARG A 139 -22.83 -9.87 -12.27
C ARG A 139 -24.09 -10.04 -13.11
N THR A 140 -25.16 -10.57 -12.52
CA THR A 140 -26.44 -10.77 -13.20
C THR A 140 -27.01 -9.44 -13.71
N ALA A 141 -26.96 -8.39 -12.90
CA ALA A 141 -27.38 -7.06 -13.32
C ALA A 141 -26.56 -6.53 -14.51
N MET A 142 -25.23 -6.68 -14.47
CA MET A 142 -24.35 -6.26 -15.57
C MET A 142 -24.64 -7.02 -16.87
N VAL A 143 -24.78 -8.35 -16.82
CA VAL A 143 -25.06 -9.19 -17.99
C VAL A 143 -26.42 -8.87 -18.61
N ARG A 144 -27.42 -8.54 -17.78
CA ARG A 144 -28.77 -8.16 -18.25
C ARG A 144 -28.87 -6.69 -18.69
N GLY A 145 -27.79 -5.92 -18.65
CA GLY A 145 -27.80 -4.49 -18.97
C GLY A 145 -28.57 -3.62 -17.97
N HIS A 146 -28.81 -4.12 -16.75
CA HIS A 146 -29.46 -3.38 -15.69
C HIS A 146 -28.52 -2.36 -15.06
N LYS A 147 -29.10 -1.29 -14.48
CA LYS A 147 -28.32 -0.31 -13.73
C LYS A 147 -27.75 -0.96 -12.46
N ILE A 148 -26.44 -0.82 -12.29
CA ILE A 148 -25.72 -1.27 -11.08
C ILE A 148 -25.59 -0.19 -10.00
N VAL A 149 -25.84 1.07 -10.38
CA VAL A 149 -25.88 2.24 -9.50
C VAL A 149 -27.33 2.75 -9.48
N PRO A 150 -27.87 3.14 -8.31
CA PRO A 150 -27.21 3.23 -7.01
C PRO A 150 -27.21 1.92 -6.19
N THR A 151 -27.86 0.86 -6.70
CA THR A 151 -28.16 -0.37 -5.94
C THR A 151 -26.94 -1.02 -5.30
N TYR A 152 -25.84 -1.19 -6.04
CA TYR A 152 -24.65 -1.90 -5.56
C TYR A 152 -23.48 -0.97 -5.21
N GLY A 153 -23.67 0.33 -5.35
CA GLY A 153 -22.63 1.32 -5.08
C GLY A 153 -23.01 2.70 -5.58
N ARG A 154 -22.28 3.71 -5.10
CA ARG A 154 -22.51 5.11 -5.46
C ARG A 154 -22.07 5.42 -6.89
N ARG A 155 -21.04 4.73 -7.38
CA ARG A 155 -20.43 4.95 -8.70
C ARG A 155 -20.11 3.63 -9.37
N VAL A 156 -20.16 3.62 -10.70
CA VAL A 156 -19.85 2.44 -11.53
C VAL A 156 -18.45 1.92 -11.26
N THR A 157 -17.46 2.82 -11.16
CA THR A 157 -16.06 2.48 -10.89
C THR A 157 -15.87 1.77 -9.55
N ASP A 158 -16.63 2.13 -8.52
CA ASP A 158 -16.56 1.50 -7.21
C ASP A 158 -17.16 0.10 -7.22
N VAL A 159 -18.28 -0.08 -7.91
CA VAL A 159 -18.86 -1.42 -8.15
C VAL A 159 -17.85 -2.29 -8.91
N LEU A 160 -17.27 -1.77 -9.99
CA LEU A 160 -16.27 -2.50 -10.79
C LEU A 160 -15.01 -2.84 -9.99
N LYS A 161 -14.51 -1.96 -9.12
CA LYS A 161 -13.39 -2.27 -8.21
C LYS A 161 -13.74 -3.46 -7.32
N GLY A 162 -14.95 -3.46 -6.73
CA GLY A 162 -15.45 -4.57 -5.91
C GLY A 162 -15.60 -5.90 -6.66
N MET A 163 -15.73 -5.85 -7.99
CA MET A 163 -15.89 -7.03 -8.84
C MET A 163 -14.56 -7.60 -9.37
N LEU A 164 -13.40 -6.99 -9.10
CA LEU A 164 -12.12 -7.46 -9.63
C LEU A 164 -11.74 -8.89 -9.18
N ARG A 165 -11.82 -9.19 -7.87
CA ARG A 165 -11.59 -10.56 -7.40
C ARG A 165 -12.72 -11.51 -7.77
N PRO A 166 -14.01 -11.14 -7.60
CA PRO A 166 -15.12 -11.98 -8.04
C PRO A 166 -15.17 -12.28 -9.55
N ALA A 167 -14.39 -11.56 -10.37
CA ALA A 167 -14.22 -11.89 -11.77
C ALA A 167 -13.57 -13.27 -11.99
N LEU A 168 -12.79 -13.76 -11.01
CA LEU A 168 -12.17 -15.07 -11.03
C LEU A 168 -13.12 -16.07 -10.37
N THR A 169 -13.75 -16.93 -11.16
CA THR A 169 -14.70 -17.95 -10.67
C THR A 169 -14.08 -19.35 -10.73
N PRO A 170 -14.50 -20.26 -9.84
CA PRO A 170 -14.14 -21.67 -10.00
C PRO A 170 -14.78 -22.26 -11.27
N ALA A 171 -14.23 -23.38 -11.72
CA ALA A 171 -14.90 -24.22 -12.72
C ALA A 171 -16.23 -24.77 -12.18
N PRO A 172 -17.16 -25.22 -13.03
CA PRO A 172 -18.37 -25.91 -12.59
C PRO A 172 -18.05 -27.05 -11.63
N GLU A 173 -18.87 -27.24 -10.60
CA GLU A 173 -18.68 -28.24 -9.54
C GLU A 173 -17.40 -28.09 -8.70
N HIS A 174 -16.69 -26.95 -8.78
CA HIS A 174 -15.48 -26.68 -8.00
C HIS A 174 -15.63 -25.44 -7.10
N VAL A 175 -14.71 -25.32 -6.15
CA VAL A 175 -14.59 -24.16 -5.26
C VAL A 175 -13.15 -23.63 -5.27
N LEU A 176 -12.99 -22.33 -5.05
CA LEU A 176 -11.67 -21.73 -4.81
C LEU A 176 -11.38 -21.75 -3.31
N ILE A 177 -10.25 -22.35 -2.92
CA ILE A 177 -9.78 -22.40 -1.54
C ILE A 177 -8.67 -21.37 -1.34
N VAL A 178 -8.76 -20.58 -0.28
CA VAL A 178 -7.76 -19.56 0.09
C VAL A 178 -7.06 -19.97 1.37
N ALA A 179 -5.73 -20.09 1.31
CA ALA A 179 -4.86 -20.25 2.48
C ALA A 179 -4.00 -18.99 2.63
N ASP A 180 -4.01 -18.39 3.82
CA ASP A 180 -3.28 -17.16 4.12
C ASP A 180 -2.39 -17.33 5.36
N TRP A 181 -1.19 -16.75 5.32
CA TRP A 181 -0.32 -16.68 6.50
C TRP A 181 -0.67 -15.47 7.35
N ALA A 182 -1.54 -15.69 8.34
CA ALA A 182 -2.06 -14.66 9.22
C ALA A 182 -0.95 -13.84 9.91
N ALA A 183 -0.87 -12.56 9.54
CA ALA A 183 0.06 -11.57 10.10
C ALA A 183 1.53 -12.01 10.07
N ILE A 184 1.95 -12.72 9.01
CA ILE A 184 3.29 -13.31 8.91
C ILE A 184 4.42 -12.31 9.16
N GLU A 185 4.32 -11.09 8.65
CA GLU A 185 5.36 -10.06 8.82
C GLU A 185 5.48 -9.61 10.29
N ALA A 186 4.35 -9.47 10.98
CA ALA A 186 4.32 -9.12 12.40
C ALA A 186 4.84 -10.26 13.31
N ARG A 187 4.83 -11.51 12.82
CA ARG A 187 5.44 -12.67 13.49
C ARG A 187 6.94 -12.77 13.18
N MET A 188 7.31 -12.62 11.92
CA MET A 188 8.68 -12.83 11.45
C MET A 188 9.62 -11.72 11.91
N ASN A 189 9.21 -10.46 11.92
CA ASN A 189 10.08 -9.35 12.34
C ASN A 189 10.63 -9.51 13.78
N PRO A 190 9.80 -9.73 14.82
CA PRO A 190 10.30 -9.97 16.18
C PRO A 190 11.08 -11.28 16.30
N TRP A 191 10.74 -12.32 15.51
CA TRP A 191 11.49 -13.57 15.52
C TRP A 191 12.88 -13.44 14.88
N LEU A 192 12.99 -12.69 13.78
CA LEU A 192 14.24 -12.40 13.07
C LEU A 192 15.18 -11.57 13.93
N SER A 193 14.66 -10.68 14.78
CA SER A 193 15.50 -9.86 15.65
C SER A 193 16.30 -10.66 16.66
N ALA A 194 15.79 -11.83 17.07
CA ALA A 194 16.34 -12.65 18.17
C ALA A 194 16.71 -11.82 19.42
N HIS A 195 15.99 -10.73 19.65
CA HIS A 195 16.24 -9.82 20.76
C HIS A 195 15.39 -10.23 21.97
N ALA A 196 15.94 -10.20 23.19
CA ALA A 196 15.23 -10.68 24.37
C ALA A 196 13.85 -10.01 24.57
N THR A 197 13.74 -8.71 24.27
CA THR A 197 12.47 -7.98 24.38
C THR A 197 11.47 -8.25 23.25
N SER A 198 11.81 -9.08 22.26
CA SER A 198 10.88 -9.51 21.21
C SER A 198 10.02 -10.71 21.64
N GLU A 199 10.45 -11.48 22.64
CA GLU A 199 9.71 -12.65 23.14
C GLU A 199 8.33 -12.26 23.69
N ALA A 200 8.21 -11.14 24.40
CA ALA A 200 6.93 -10.65 24.89
C ALA A 200 5.91 -10.43 23.75
N LYS A 201 6.38 -10.07 22.54
CA LYS A 201 5.52 -9.95 21.36
C LYS A 201 5.20 -11.32 20.74
N LEU A 202 6.18 -12.21 20.71
CA LEU A 202 5.99 -13.59 20.22
C LEU A 202 5.02 -14.36 21.12
N ASP A 203 5.03 -14.11 22.42
CA ASP A 203 4.10 -14.71 23.38
C ASP A 203 2.64 -14.34 23.10
N LEU A 204 2.37 -13.11 22.66
CA LEU A 204 1.02 -12.73 22.22
C LEU A 204 0.52 -13.61 21.08
N PHE A 205 1.41 -14.01 20.16
CA PHE A 205 1.05 -14.94 19.10
C PHE A 205 0.89 -16.38 19.58
N ARG A 206 1.66 -16.81 20.59
CA ARG A 206 1.56 -18.15 21.19
C ARG A 206 0.25 -18.33 21.95
N THR A 207 -0.22 -17.27 22.61
CA THR A 207 -1.48 -17.26 23.37
C THR A 207 -2.73 -16.98 22.52
N GLY A 208 -2.55 -16.66 21.24
CA GLY A 208 -3.65 -16.31 20.34
C GLY A 208 -4.25 -14.92 20.59
N ALA A 209 -3.54 -14.04 21.30
CA ALA A 209 -3.99 -12.68 21.57
C ALA A 209 -4.04 -11.81 20.30
N ASP A 210 -4.95 -10.82 20.30
CA ASP A 210 -5.00 -9.83 19.23
C ASP A 210 -3.89 -8.80 19.40
N ILE A 211 -2.81 -8.97 18.65
CA ILE A 211 -1.62 -8.11 18.72
C ILE A 211 -1.93 -6.65 18.36
N TYR A 212 -2.94 -6.40 17.52
CA TYR A 212 -3.31 -5.04 17.14
C TYR A 212 -4.03 -4.33 18.27
N LYS A 213 -4.91 -5.05 19.00
CA LYS A 213 -5.50 -4.53 20.24
C LYS A 213 -4.44 -4.31 21.31
N HIS A 214 -3.48 -5.22 21.46
CA HIS A 214 -2.41 -5.06 22.44
C HIS A 214 -1.51 -3.85 22.14
N ASN A 215 -1.14 -3.65 20.87
CA ASN A 215 -0.42 -2.45 20.42
C ASN A 215 -1.24 -1.17 20.67
N ALA A 216 -2.53 -1.19 20.32
CA ALA A 216 -3.43 -0.06 20.52
C ALA A 216 -3.60 0.25 22.01
N SER A 217 -3.77 -0.76 22.86
CA SER A 217 -3.85 -0.63 24.33
C SER A 217 -2.66 0.13 24.90
N ARG A 218 -1.44 -0.21 24.47
CA ARG A 218 -0.21 0.50 24.89
C ARG A 218 -0.14 1.92 24.34
N THR A 219 -0.72 2.16 23.17
CA THR A 219 -0.71 3.46 22.50
C THR A 219 -1.72 4.43 23.11
N PHE A 220 -2.94 3.98 23.35
CA PHE A 220 -4.04 4.78 23.88
C PHE A 220 -4.11 4.76 25.41
N ASN A 221 -3.29 3.93 26.06
CA ASN A 221 -3.31 3.70 27.50
C ASN A 221 -4.71 3.26 28.00
N VAL A 222 -5.30 2.30 27.28
CA VAL A 222 -6.63 1.72 27.54
C VAL A 222 -6.48 0.21 27.68
N LEU A 223 -7.32 -0.45 28.49
CA LEU A 223 -7.33 -1.91 28.61
C LEU A 223 -7.58 -2.59 27.26
N VAL A 224 -6.92 -3.72 27.00
CA VAL A 224 -7.01 -4.46 25.72
C VAL A 224 -8.46 -4.76 25.33
N ASP A 225 -9.30 -5.12 26.30
CA ASP A 225 -10.71 -5.46 26.06
C ASP A 225 -11.57 -4.25 25.74
N ALA A 226 -11.16 -3.05 26.19
CA ALA A 226 -11.84 -1.79 25.91
C ALA A 226 -11.40 -1.16 24.58
N ILE A 227 -10.47 -1.78 23.83
CA ILE A 227 -10.06 -1.31 22.51
C ILE A 227 -11.18 -1.53 21.49
N ASP A 228 -11.63 -0.41 20.92
CA ASP A 228 -12.64 -0.39 19.87
C ASP A 228 -12.07 -0.77 18.48
N LYS A 229 -12.94 -0.73 17.46
CA LYS A 229 -12.57 -1.10 16.08
C LYS A 229 -11.61 -0.10 15.43
N GLU A 230 -11.75 1.19 15.72
CA GLU A 230 -10.93 2.27 15.13
C GLU A 230 -9.53 2.27 15.72
N GLN A 231 -9.43 2.18 17.04
CA GLN A 231 -8.18 2.03 17.79
C GLN A 231 -7.44 0.77 17.36
N ARG A 232 -8.15 -0.36 17.21
CA ARG A 232 -7.56 -1.59 16.67
C ARG A 232 -7.02 -1.40 15.25
N GLN A 233 -7.74 -0.68 14.40
CA GLN A 233 -7.29 -0.37 13.03
C GLN A 233 -6.02 0.48 13.06
N ILE A 234 -5.93 1.47 13.95
CA ILE A 234 -4.71 2.26 14.17
C ILE A 234 -3.56 1.35 14.61
N GLY A 235 -3.78 0.44 15.57
CA GLY A 235 -2.80 -0.55 16.02
C GLY A 235 -2.27 -1.43 14.87
N LYS A 236 -3.14 -1.77 13.92
CA LYS A 236 -2.76 -2.50 12.70
C LYS A 236 -1.91 -1.67 11.74
N VAL A 237 -2.27 -0.41 11.51
CA VAL A 237 -1.48 0.49 10.67
C VAL A 237 -0.10 0.74 11.29
N GLN A 238 -0.01 0.91 12.61
CA GLN A 238 1.26 1.06 13.32
C GLN A 238 2.16 -0.14 13.10
N GLU A 239 1.63 -1.36 13.25
CA GLU A 239 2.41 -2.59 13.07
C GLU A 239 2.99 -2.69 11.65
N LEU A 240 2.19 -2.37 10.63
CA LEU A 240 2.59 -2.46 9.23
C LEU A 240 3.56 -1.35 8.81
N ALA A 241 3.42 -0.14 9.36
CA ALA A 241 4.29 0.98 9.02
C ALA A 241 5.58 0.96 9.84
N CYS A 242 5.44 0.90 11.16
CA CYS A 242 6.55 1.03 12.08
C CYS A 242 7.43 -0.22 12.07
N GLY A 243 6.90 -1.42 11.85
CA GLY A 243 7.68 -2.67 11.82
C GLY A 243 8.87 -2.66 10.85
N TYR A 244 8.81 -1.84 9.81
CA TYR A 244 9.85 -1.63 8.80
C TYR A 244 10.66 -0.34 8.99
N GLY A 245 10.69 0.23 10.20
CA GLY A 245 11.38 1.49 10.49
C GLY A 245 10.63 2.73 9.99
N GLY A 246 9.37 2.59 9.57
CA GLY A 246 8.56 3.71 9.08
C GLY A 246 8.44 4.84 10.11
N GLY A 247 8.67 6.07 9.66
CA GLY A 247 8.41 7.29 10.44
C GLY A 247 6.98 7.80 10.26
N VAL A 248 6.73 9.04 10.71
CA VAL A 248 5.41 9.70 10.67
C VAL A 248 4.82 9.72 9.26
N GLY A 249 5.62 10.06 8.25
CA GLY A 249 5.16 10.09 6.84
C GLY A 249 4.77 8.72 6.30
N ALA A 250 5.47 7.65 6.70
CA ALA A 250 5.14 6.28 6.31
C ALA A 250 3.86 5.80 7.01
N PHE A 251 3.71 6.10 8.30
CA PHE A 251 2.50 5.81 9.05
C PHE A 251 1.27 6.54 8.50
N ALA A 252 1.38 7.84 8.19
CA ALA A 252 0.31 8.61 7.55
C ALA A 252 -0.04 8.07 6.16
N SER A 253 0.96 7.67 5.37
CA SER A 253 0.74 7.08 4.05
C SER A 253 0.04 5.73 4.10
N MET A 254 0.45 4.85 5.02
CA MET A 254 -0.25 3.60 5.28
C MET A 254 -1.65 3.85 5.85
N GLY A 255 -1.80 4.81 6.77
CA GLY A 255 -3.09 5.19 7.33
C GLY A 255 -4.11 5.50 6.26
N ARG A 256 -3.75 6.34 5.28
CA ARG A 256 -4.62 6.66 4.13
C ARG A 256 -5.11 5.43 3.36
N ILE A 257 -4.26 4.43 3.15
CA ILE A 257 -4.64 3.17 2.47
C ILE A 257 -5.67 2.38 3.28
N TYR A 258 -5.59 2.47 4.61
CA TYR A 258 -6.42 1.72 5.56
C TYR A 258 -7.58 2.55 6.15
N GLY A 259 -7.84 3.75 5.62
CA GLY A 259 -8.92 4.64 6.06
C GLY A 259 -8.66 5.32 7.41
N VAL A 260 -7.41 5.40 7.84
CA VAL A 260 -6.98 6.11 9.05
C VAL A 260 -6.37 7.45 8.66
N ASN A 261 -7.05 8.54 8.96
CA ASN A 261 -6.53 9.89 8.78
C ASN A 261 -6.32 10.53 10.15
N LEU A 262 -5.08 10.93 10.44
CA LEU A 262 -4.70 11.51 11.73
C LEU A 262 -3.87 12.77 11.49
N PRO A 263 -4.06 13.84 12.29
CA PRO A 263 -3.16 14.98 12.31
C PRO A 263 -1.71 14.54 12.51
N GLU A 264 -0.74 15.28 11.96
CA GLU A 264 0.68 14.90 12.03
C GLU A 264 1.16 14.72 13.48
N ALA A 265 0.74 15.63 14.38
CA ALA A 265 1.07 15.55 15.80
C ALA A 265 0.59 14.23 16.42
N ASP A 266 -0.61 13.78 16.06
CA ASP A 266 -1.20 12.54 16.56
C ASP A 266 -0.48 11.34 15.97
N ALA A 267 -0.24 11.36 14.66
CA ALA A 267 0.56 10.35 13.95
C ALA A 267 1.95 10.17 14.58
N ARG A 268 2.61 11.27 14.98
CA ARG A 268 3.89 11.23 15.70
C ARG A 268 3.77 10.56 17.06
N ARG A 269 2.77 10.94 17.87
CA ARG A 269 2.50 10.27 19.16
C ARG A 269 2.26 8.77 18.98
N MET A 270 1.50 8.37 17.96
CA MET A 270 1.24 6.96 17.63
C MET A 270 2.55 6.21 17.30
N VAL A 271 3.41 6.77 16.44
CA VAL A 271 4.68 6.15 16.06
C VAL A 271 5.60 5.98 17.27
N ASP A 272 5.74 7.04 18.08
CA ASP A 272 6.61 7.02 19.26
C ASP A 272 6.12 6.03 20.32
N ALA A 273 4.81 5.96 20.54
CA ALA A 273 4.21 4.99 21.45
C ALA A 273 4.46 3.54 20.99
N TRP A 274 4.30 3.25 19.69
CA TRP A 274 4.59 1.92 19.15
C TRP A 274 6.06 1.54 19.36
N ARG A 275 7.00 2.48 19.13
CA ARG A 275 8.44 2.25 19.32
C ARG A 275 8.79 1.96 20.79
N ARG A 276 8.18 2.69 21.73
CA ARG A 276 8.33 2.41 23.18
C ARG A 276 7.78 1.04 23.55
N ALA A 277 6.66 0.63 22.96
CA ALA A 277 6.06 -0.69 23.20
C ALA A 277 6.82 -1.85 22.51
N ASN A 278 7.62 -1.55 21.49
CA ASN A 278 8.36 -2.53 20.68
C ASN A 278 9.87 -2.19 20.64
N PRO A 279 10.57 -2.15 21.78
CA PRO A 279 11.97 -1.74 21.83
C PRO A 279 12.88 -2.65 20.99
N TRP A 280 12.53 -3.94 20.89
CA TRP A 280 13.23 -4.90 20.03
C TRP A 280 13.34 -4.42 18.58
N ALA A 281 12.35 -3.68 18.06
CA ALA A 281 12.32 -3.26 16.68
C ALA A 281 13.36 -2.18 16.41
N VAL A 282 13.44 -1.17 17.29
CA VAL A 282 14.42 -0.07 17.20
C VAL A 282 15.85 -0.62 17.30
N HIS A 283 16.10 -1.49 18.27
CA HIS A 283 17.40 -2.16 18.41
C HIS A 283 17.74 -3.00 17.18
N TYR A 284 16.76 -3.71 16.62
CA TYR A 284 16.99 -4.55 15.46
C TYR A 284 17.32 -3.72 14.21
N TRP A 285 16.65 -2.59 13.97
CA TRP A 285 16.99 -1.71 12.85
C TRP A 285 18.41 -1.17 12.96
N GLN A 286 18.80 -0.71 14.15
CA GLN A 286 20.17 -0.26 14.41
C GLN A 286 21.20 -1.39 14.23
N ALA A 287 20.86 -2.61 14.66
CA ALA A 287 21.72 -3.77 14.47
C ALA A 287 21.88 -4.15 12.99
N LEU A 288 20.80 -4.09 12.21
CA LEU A 288 20.83 -4.30 10.75
C LEU A 288 21.72 -3.25 10.09
N GLU A 289 21.55 -1.98 10.44
CA GLU A 289 22.37 -0.86 9.94
C GLU A 289 23.85 -1.02 10.25
N SER A 290 24.16 -1.34 11.52
CA SER A 290 25.51 -1.61 11.96
C SER A 290 26.12 -2.80 11.21
N ALA A 291 25.36 -3.89 11.05
CA ALA A 291 25.87 -5.12 10.43
C ALA A 291 26.20 -4.93 8.94
N TYR A 292 25.31 -4.32 8.14
CA TYR A 292 25.64 -4.09 6.73
C TYR A 292 26.76 -3.07 6.57
N THR A 293 26.81 -2.03 7.41
CA THR A 293 27.88 -1.01 7.33
C THR A 293 29.23 -1.61 7.69
N ARG A 294 29.28 -2.46 8.72
CA ARG A 294 30.50 -3.20 9.10
C ARG A 294 30.93 -4.18 8.01
N ALA A 295 30.00 -4.88 7.37
CA ALA A 295 30.29 -5.73 6.23
C ALA A 295 30.96 -4.95 5.10
N MET A 296 30.39 -3.79 4.72
CA MET A 296 30.95 -2.96 3.65
C MET A 296 32.32 -2.35 3.99
N ARG A 297 32.57 -2.04 5.28
CA ARG A 297 33.88 -1.55 5.75
C ARG A 297 34.93 -2.63 5.92
N ASN A 298 34.54 -3.89 6.05
CA ASN A 298 35.43 -5.03 6.25
C ASN A 298 35.07 -6.14 5.24
N PRO A 299 35.44 -5.98 3.96
CA PRO A 299 35.13 -6.94 2.92
C PRO A 299 35.60 -8.35 3.29
N LYS A 300 34.90 -9.36 2.75
CA LYS A 300 35.17 -10.79 2.95
C LYS A 300 35.01 -11.28 4.40
N SER A 301 34.29 -10.53 5.23
CA SER A 301 33.92 -10.93 6.59
C SER A 301 32.40 -10.94 6.77
N GLU A 302 31.91 -11.86 7.60
CA GLU A 302 30.49 -11.99 7.93
C GLU A 302 30.11 -11.16 9.16
N PHE A 303 28.94 -10.50 9.10
CA PHE A 303 28.39 -9.73 10.20
C PHE A 303 26.93 -10.09 10.43
N LYS A 304 26.57 -10.42 11.67
CA LYS A 304 25.22 -10.87 12.03
C LYS A 304 24.40 -9.77 12.69
N ALA A 305 23.11 -9.76 12.42
CA ALA A 305 22.10 -8.99 13.13
C ALA A 305 20.90 -9.90 13.38
N GLY A 306 20.61 -10.21 14.65
CA GLY A 306 19.59 -11.21 14.98
C GLY A 306 19.87 -12.55 14.28
N ARG A 307 18.91 -13.02 13.47
CA ARG A 307 19.02 -14.28 12.71
C ARG A 307 19.54 -14.10 11.28
N VAL A 308 19.94 -12.89 10.90
CA VAL A 308 20.40 -12.62 9.54
C VAL A 308 21.90 -12.35 9.47
N THR A 309 22.49 -12.58 8.31
CA THR A 309 23.92 -12.38 8.07
C THR A 309 24.16 -11.52 6.84
N TYR A 310 25.03 -10.53 6.97
CA TYR A 310 25.54 -9.71 5.89
C TYR A 310 26.97 -10.11 5.53
N TYR A 311 27.28 -10.04 4.25
CA TYR A 311 28.61 -10.29 3.70
C TYR A 311 28.84 -9.35 2.52
N PHE A 312 30.02 -8.73 2.43
CA PHE A 312 30.38 -7.87 1.31
C PHE A 312 31.61 -8.46 0.62
N ASP A 313 31.51 -8.77 -0.68
CA ASP A 313 32.59 -9.41 -1.43
C ASP A 313 33.65 -8.43 -1.97
N GLY A 314 33.42 -7.12 -1.79
CA GLY A 314 34.20 -6.03 -2.39
C GLY A 314 33.47 -5.29 -3.51
N GLN A 315 32.33 -5.81 -3.96
CA GLN A 315 31.52 -5.26 -5.06
C GLN A 315 30.02 -5.29 -4.76
N HIS A 316 29.49 -6.41 -4.26
CA HIS A 316 28.08 -6.60 -3.94
C HIS A 316 27.90 -6.85 -2.44
N LEU A 317 26.83 -6.30 -1.88
CA LEU A 317 26.40 -6.60 -0.52
C LEU A 317 25.40 -7.75 -0.56
N TRP A 318 25.70 -8.81 0.16
CA TRP A 318 24.91 -10.02 0.27
C TRP A 318 24.21 -10.05 1.63
N TYR A 319 22.95 -10.48 1.62
CA TYR A 319 22.10 -10.62 2.80
C TYR A 319 21.51 -12.04 2.81
N ALA A 320 22.04 -12.88 3.69
CA ALA A 320 21.54 -14.23 3.94
C ALA A 320 20.40 -14.25 4.98
N LEU A 321 19.27 -14.84 4.57
CA LEU A 321 18.10 -15.11 5.41
C LEU A 321 18.24 -16.48 6.11
N PRO A 322 17.52 -16.72 7.23
CA PRO A 322 17.58 -18.00 7.95
C PRO A 322 17.13 -19.21 7.13
N SER A 323 16.37 -18.99 6.05
CA SER A 323 15.94 -20.03 5.12
C SER A 323 17.04 -20.49 4.16
N GLY A 324 18.24 -19.90 4.21
CA GLY A 324 19.30 -20.10 3.22
C GLY A 324 19.14 -19.27 1.95
N ARG A 325 18.05 -18.51 1.81
CA ARG A 325 17.90 -17.55 0.70
C ARG A 325 18.89 -16.40 0.86
N ILE A 326 19.56 -16.05 -0.24
CA ILE A 326 20.51 -14.93 -0.31
C ILE A 326 19.89 -13.83 -1.17
N LEU A 327 19.87 -12.61 -0.64
CA LEU A 327 19.55 -11.39 -1.38
C LEU A 327 20.85 -10.69 -1.78
N CYS A 328 20.88 -10.11 -2.97
CA CYS A 328 22.02 -9.36 -3.48
C CYS A 328 21.62 -7.90 -3.67
N TYR A 329 22.43 -7.00 -3.13
CA TYR A 329 22.40 -5.56 -3.40
C TYR A 329 23.57 -5.26 -4.34
N PRO A 330 23.33 -5.19 -5.66
CA PRO A 330 24.44 -5.22 -6.60
C PRO A 330 25.20 -3.90 -6.64
N TYR A 331 26.53 -3.95 -6.79
CA TYR A 331 27.38 -2.76 -6.86
C TYR A 331 27.14 -1.80 -5.68
N ALA A 332 27.01 -2.36 -4.47
CA ALA A 332 26.71 -1.59 -3.27
C ALA A 332 27.88 -0.66 -2.92
N ARG A 333 27.58 0.61 -2.62
CA ARG A 333 28.55 1.66 -2.31
C ARG A 333 28.12 2.43 -1.07
N MET A 334 29.08 2.86 -0.27
CA MET A 334 28.84 3.82 0.81
C MET A 334 29.02 5.23 0.22
N ASP A 335 27.94 5.99 0.21
CA ASP A 335 27.87 7.40 -0.17
C ASP A 335 27.68 8.28 1.08
N ALA A 336 27.75 9.60 0.92
CA ALA A 336 27.59 10.55 2.02
C ALA A 336 26.21 10.43 2.72
N ASP A 337 25.17 10.12 1.96
CA ASP A 337 23.78 10.04 2.43
C ASP A 337 23.32 8.61 2.79
N GLY A 338 24.23 7.62 2.74
CA GLY A 338 23.93 6.24 3.08
C GLY A 338 24.48 5.22 2.08
N VAL A 339 23.83 4.06 1.97
CA VAL A 339 24.26 3.00 1.04
C VAL A 339 23.42 3.04 -0.24
N SER A 340 24.07 3.15 -1.39
CA SER A 340 23.44 2.98 -2.70
C SER A 340 23.81 1.63 -3.31
N TYR A 341 22.99 1.17 -4.26
CA TYR A 341 23.20 -0.05 -5.02
C TYR A 341 22.45 0.02 -6.36
N ALA A 342 22.90 -0.74 -7.34
CA ALA A 342 22.23 -0.83 -8.62
C ALA A 342 20.86 -1.51 -8.46
N LYS A 343 19.79 -0.89 -8.99
CA LYS A 343 18.46 -1.51 -8.96
C LYS A 343 18.47 -2.75 -9.85
N ALA A 344 18.30 -3.93 -9.25
CA ALA A 344 18.08 -5.18 -9.97
C ALA A 344 16.66 -5.27 -10.58
N ALA A 345 16.12 -4.19 -11.13
CA ALA A 345 14.75 -4.18 -11.65
C ALA A 345 14.71 -4.67 -13.10
N TRP A 346 14.48 -5.97 -13.29
CA TRP A 346 14.02 -6.46 -14.60
C TRP A 346 12.52 -6.23 -14.70
N LYS A 347 12.10 -5.39 -15.66
CA LYS A 347 10.70 -5.30 -16.07
C LYS A 347 10.60 -6.02 -17.41
N PRO A 348 9.81 -7.11 -17.53
CA PRO A 348 9.45 -7.59 -18.85
C PRO A 348 8.80 -6.44 -19.62
N ALA A 349 9.10 -6.34 -20.90
CA ALA A 349 8.44 -5.40 -21.78
C ALA A 349 6.92 -5.67 -21.75
N GLN A 350 6.08 -4.64 -21.94
CA GLN A 350 4.61 -4.79 -21.80
C GLN A 350 3.99 -5.76 -22.80
N ASP A 351 4.75 -6.14 -23.82
CA ASP A 351 4.48 -7.02 -24.94
C ASP A 351 5.15 -8.40 -24.82
N ALA A 352 5.87 -8.67 -23.72
CA ALA A 352 6.47 -9.99 -23.45
C ALA A 352 5.48 -11.01 -22.90
#